data_AF-I7A4J4-F1
#
_entry.id   AF-I7A4J4-F1
#
_cell.length_a   1.000
_cell.length_b   1.000
_cell.length_c   1.000
_cell.angle_alpha   90.00
_cell.angle_beta   90.00
_cell.angle_gamma   90.00
#
_symmetry.space_group_name_H-M   'P 1'
#
loop_
_entity.id
_entity.type
_entity.pdbx_description
1 polymer ?
#
loop_
_entity_poly.entity_id
_entity_poly.type
_entity_poly.pdbx_seq_one_letter_code
_entity_poly.pdbx_strand_id
1 'polypeptide(L)'
;MRVIHDRKCRKLKRMDDRGADFHKVDATRTLIRSLSTKIRMAIQVVDKISVTINKIRDEELWPLLKELIQGLTRMWKSMLECHHNQCEAIREARILGSVGSRIKSGDSHLQATKQLEQELINWTFQFSGWISAQKGYVRALNNWLLKCLLYEPEETPDGIVPFSPGRIGAPQIFVICNQWSQALDRISEKEVVESMHVFTMSVLQIWEQDKLEMHRQVNQNKDLERKVRNIDRDDQKLQKQIQALERKVVLLSGEGKGLSVSENIIYQSDKSSSLQASLQRIFEAMERFTDESVRAYEELLQRSEEESAARNPEPWEEELGLTSHYDAEGCFGALGAGMGQGNL
;
A
#
# COMPACT_ATOMS: atom_id res chain seq x y z
N MET A 1 28.70 17.99 18.07
CA MET A 1 29.22 18.17 19.45
C MET A 1 30.25 17.11 19.82
N ARG A 2 29.98 15.81 19.68
CA ARG A 2 30.94 14.71 19.97
C ARG A 2 32.30 14.88 19.27
N VAL A 3 32.31 15.13 17.95
CA VAL A 3 33.55 15.39 17.18
C VAL A 3 34.39 16.56 17.75
N ILE A 4 33.73 17.62 18.21
CA ILE A 4 34.42 18.80 18.79
C ILE A 4 34.98 18.45 20.17
N HIS A 5 34.18 17.76 21.00
CA HIS A 5 34.61 17.24 22.29
C HIS A 5 35.87 16.38 22.13
N ASP A 6 35.87 15.41 21.23
CA ASP A 6 37.00 14.49 21.03
C ASP A 6 38.24 15.22 20.52
N ARG A 7 38.05 16.21 19.63
CA ARG A 7 39.15 17.07 19.17
C ARG A 7 39.75 17.88 20.32
N LYS A 8 38.94 18.36 21.27
CA LYS A 8 39.41 19.10 22.45
C LYS A 8 40.09 18.18 23.45
N CYS A 9 39.59 16.97 23.70
CA CYS A 9 40.27 15.96 24.52
C CYS A 9 41.66 15.62 23.95
N ARG A 10 41.75 15.38 22.64
CA ARG A 10 43.04 15.16 21.96
C ARG A 10 43.97 16.37 22.06
N LYS A 11 43.43 17.59 21.99
CA LYS A 11 44.22 18.83 22.16
C LYS A 11 44.75 18.97 23.59
N LEU A 12 43.93 18.66 24.60
CA LEU A 12 44.32 18.70 26.01
C LEU A 12 45.49 17.74 26.28
N LYS A 13 45.39 16.49 25.79
CA LYS A 13 46.48 15.49 25.93
C LYS A 13 47.82 16.02 25.40
N ARG A 14 47.81 16.61 24.20
CA ARG A 14 49.01 17.21 23.60
C ARG A 14 49.55 18.43 24.35
N MET A 15 48.70 19.14 25.09
CA MET A 15 49.12 20.30 25.90
C MET A 15 49.77 19.84 27.20
N ASP A 16 49.23 18.79 27.82
CA ASP A 16 49.80 18.14 29.00
C ASP A 16 51.18 17.53 28.66
N ASP A 17 51.30 16.82 27.53
CA ASP A 17 52.57 16.22 27.05
C ASP A 17 53.68 17.25 26.77
N ARG A 18 53.32 18.51 26.48
CA ARG A 18 54.25 19.57 26.07
C ARG A 18 54.54 20.60 27.18
N GLY A 19 54.01 20.38 28.40
CA GLY A 19 54.20 21.31 29.51
C GLY A 19 53.59 22.70 29.24
N ALA A 20 52.40 22.76 28.66
CA ALA A 20 51.73 24.03 28.37
C ALA A 20 51.33 24.81 29.63
N ASP A 21 51.23 26.12 29.50
CA ASP A 21 50.79 27.04 30.57
C ASP A 21 49.46 26.61 31.24
N PHE A 22 49.44 26.69 32.57
CA PHE A 22 48.34 26.22 33.41
C PHE A 22 46.99 26.84 33.03
N HIS A 23 46.94 28.14 32.76
CA HIS A 23 45.68 28.82 32.43
C HIS A 23 45.09 28.33 31.09
N LYS A 24 45.95 27.99 30.12
CA LYS A 24 45.51 27.44 28.82
C LYS A 24 44.99 26.00 28.95
N VAL A 25 45.63 25.20 29.80
CA VAL A 25 45.19 23.84 30.14
C VAL A 25 43.83 23.89 30.83
N ASP A 26 43.67 24.74 31.83
CA ASP A 26 42.42 24.86 32.59
C ASP A 26 41.25 25.37 31.73
N ALA A 27 41.47 26.38 30.87
CA ALA A 27 40.45 26.83 29.93
C ALA A 27 39.99 25.71 28.98
N THR A 28 40.92 24.86 28.53
CA THR A 28 40.61 23.71 27.67
C THR A 28 39.82 22.64 28.43
N ARG A 29 40.18 22.36 29.70
CA ARG A 29 39.43 21.44 30.58
C ARG A 29 38.00 21.94 30.83
N THR A 30 37.84 23.23 31.09
CA THR A 30 36.52 23.86 31.28
C THR A 30 35.64 23.73 30.04
N LEU A 31 36.20 23.95 28.84
CA LEU A 31 35.47 23.75 27.59
C LEU A 31 35.08 22.28 27.36
N ILE A 32 35.96 21.32 27.69
CA ILE A 32 35.64 19.89 27.62
C ILE A 32 34.48 19.57 28.56
N ARG A 33 34.56 19.96 29.84
CA ARG A 33 33.47 19.74 30.82
C ARG A 33 32.14 20.34 30.35
N SER A 34 32.16 21.55 29.79
CA SER A 34 30.97 22.18 29.20
C SER A 34 30.40 21.35 28.04
N LEU A 35 31.24 20.87 27.13
CA LEU A 35 30.84 20.00 26.02
C LEU A 35 30.31 18.65 26.50
N SER A 36 30.95 18.02 27.50
CA SER A 36 30.48 16.75 28.08
C SER A 36 29.10 16.91 28.71
N THR A 37 28.87 18.01 29.45
CA THR A 37 27.55 18.32 30.02
C THR A 37 26.51 18.53 28.93
N LYS A 38 26.83 19.28 27.86
CA LYS A 38 25.91 19.46 26.72
C LYS A 38 25.59 18.15 26.01
N ILE A 39 26.58 17.27 25.80
CA ILE A 39 26.38 15.94 25.20
C ILE A 39 25.48 15.09 26.10
N ARG A 40 25.74 15.05 27.42
CA ARG A 40 24.91 14.30 28.37
C ARG A 40 23.47 14.82 28.42
N MET A 41 23.28 16.14 28.44
CA MET A 41 21.94 16.74 28.37
C MET A 41 21.24 16.38 27.06
N ALA A 42 21.95 16.42 25.92
CA ALA A 42 21.38 16.04 24.63
C ALA A 42 20.94 14.56 24.60
N ILE A 43 21.73 13.66 25.19
CA ILE A 43 21.37 12.24 25.32
C ILE A 43 20.10 12.10 26.18
N GLN A 44 20.06 12.74 27.35
CA GLN A 44 18.87 12.70 28.23
C GLN A 44 17.61 13.25 27.56
N VAL A 45 17.73 14.27 26.70
CA VAL A 45 16.59 14.79 25.92
C VAL A 45 16.14 13.76 24.89
N VAL A 46 17.07 13.12 24.18
CA VAL A 46 16.75 12.05 23.22
C VAL A 46 16.09 10.87 23.93
N ASP A 47 16.61 10.41 25.06
CA ASP A 47 16.04 9.31 25.84
C ASP A 47 14.59 9.60 26.24
N LYS A 48 14.32 10.81 26.75
CA LYS A 48 12.95 11.24 27.11
C LYS A 48 12.03 11.25 25.89
N ILE A 49 12.49 11.73 24.74
CA ILE A 49 11.72 11.72 23.50
C ILE A 49 11.43 10.28 23.07
N SER A 50 12.44 9.39 23.12
CA SER A 50 12.30 7.98 22.75
C SER A 50 11.30 7.23 23.64
N VAL A 51 11.31 7.47 24.96
CA VAL A 51 10.31 6.90 25.88
C VAL A 51 8.90 7.36 25.50
N THR A 52 8.72 8.66 25.22
CA THR A 52 7.42 9.20 24.78
C THR A 52 6.97 8.58 23.45
N ILE A 53 7.87 8.44 22.47
CA ILE A 53 7.56 7.79 21.18
C ILE A 53 7.15 6.33 21.39
N ASN A 54 7.88 5.58 22.22
CA ASN A 54 7.56 4.18 22.51
C ASN A 54 6.18 4.06 23.15
N LYS A 55 5.87 4.94 24.12
CA LYS A 55 4.56 4.99 24.76
C LYS A 55 3.44 5.24 23.74
N ILE A 56 3.54 6.31 22.95
CA ILE A 56 2.54 6.63 21.93
C ILE A 56 2.39 5.48 20.92
N ARG A 57 3.50 4.85 20.53
CA ARG A 57 3.49 3.74 19.56
C ARG A 57 2.79 2.50 20.12
N ASP A 58 3.19 2.03 21.30
CA ASP A 58 2.79 0.72 21.81
C ASP A 58 1.49 0.77 22.61
N GLU A 59 1.22 1.87 23.32
CA GLU A 59 0.03 2.00 24.18
C GLU A 59 -1.13 2.73 23.49
N GLU A 60 -0.86 3.70 22.60
CA GLU A 60 -1.92 4.51 21.99
C GLU A 60 -2.18 4.12 20.53
N LEU A 61 -1.14 4.03 19.69
CA LEU A 61 -1.27 3.75 18.27
C LEU A 61 -1.64 2.29 17.99
N TRP A 62 -1.05 1.35 18.71
CA TRP A 62 -1.29 -0.07 18.47
C TRP A 62 -2.77 -0.49 18.61
N PRO A 63 -3.51 -0.11 19.68
CA PRO A 63 -4.94 -0.40 19.79
C PRO A 63 -5.74 0.17 18.61
N LEU A 64 -5.44 1.40 18.17
CA LEU A 64 -6.11 2.04 17.04
C LEU A 64 -5.85 1.30 15.72
N LEU A 65 -4.63 0.82 15.50
CA LEU A 65 -4.29 0.03 14.33
C LEU A 65 -4.99 -1.34 14.37
N LYS A 66 -5.08 -1.97 15.53
CA LYS A 66 -5.81 -3.24 15.69
C LYS A 66 -7.29 -3.06 15.34
N GLU A 67 -7.93 -2.01 15.86
CA GLU A 67 -9.32 -1.67 15.52
C GLU A 67 -9.48 -1.36 14.02
N LEU A 68 -8.53 -0.64 13.42
CA LEU A 68 -8.53 -0.36 11.99
C LEU A 68 -8.45 -1.65 11.16
N ILE A 69 -7.53 -2.56 11.49
CA ILE A 69 -7.38 -3.86 10.82
C ILE A 69 -8.67 -4.67 10.94
N GLN A 70 -9.29 -4.71 12.13
CA GLN A 70 -10.59 -5.36 12.33
C GLN A 70 -11.71 -4.72 11.49
N GLY A 71 -11.77 -3.39 11.45
CA GLY A 71 -12.73 -2.65 10.64
C GLY A 71 -12.56 -2.93 9.13
N LEU A 72 -11.31 -2.93 8.65
CA LEU A 72 -10.99 -3.27 7.27
C LEU A 72 -11.34 -4.73 6.95
N THR A 73 -11.10 -5.65 7.87
CA THR A 73 -11.50 -7.06 7.72
C THR A 73 -13.01 -7.18 7.49
N ARG A 74 -13.81 -6.50 8.32
CA ARG A 74 -15.28 -6.49 8.17
C ARG A 74 -15.71 -5.86 6.84
N MET A 75 -15.10 -4.75 6.47
CA MET A 75 -15.37 -4.08 5.19
C MET A 75 -15.07 -5.01 4.00
N TRP A 76 -13.91 -5.69 3.99
CA TRP A 76 -13.55 -6.61 2.91
C TRP A 76 -14.50 -7.80 2.82
N LYS A 77 -14.96 -8.34 3.96
CA LYS A 77 -15.99 -9.41 3.98
C LYS A 77 -17.30 -8.94 3.36
N SER A 78 -17.78 -7.74 3.73
CA SER A 78 -18.99 -7.17 3.11
C SER A 78 -18.80 -6.89 1.62
N MET A 79 -17.60 -6.48 1.20
CA MET A 79 -17.30 -6.25 -0.21
C MET A 79 -17.26 -7.56 -1.01
N LEU A 80 -16.69 -8.61 -0.44
CA LEU A 80 -16.68 -9.96 -1.01
C LEU A 80 -18.11 -10.48 -1.20
N GLU A 81 -18.96 -10.36 -0.18
CA GLU A 81 -20.37 -10.74 -0.28
C GLU A 81 -21.09 -9.95 -1.39
N CYS A 82 -20.84 -8.64 -1.49
CA CYS A 82 -21.39 -7.81 -2.54
C CYS A 82 -20.97 -8.26 -3.95
N HIS A 83 -19.66 -8.51 -4.16
CA HIS A 83 -19.16 -8.95 -5.46
C HIS A 83 -19.60 -10.36 -5.82
N HIS A 84 -19.70 -11.26 -4.84
CA HIS A 84 -20.29 -12.58 -5.04
C HIS A 84 -21.75 -12.47 -5.52
N ASN A 85 -22.57 -11.66 -4.84
CA ASN A 85 -23.96 -11.42 -5.26
C ASN A 85 -24.06 -10.78 -6.66
N GLN A 86 -23.14 -9.87 -7.01
CA GLN A 86 -23.06 -9.31 -8.36
C GLN A 86 -22.71 -10.39 -9.39
N CYS A 87 -21.72 -11.24 -9.12
CA CYS A 87 -21.35 -12.38 -9.97
C CYS A 87 -22.54 -13.31 -10.23
N GLU A 88 -23.26 -13.70 -9.18
CA GLU A 88 -24.46 -14.56 -9.30
C GLU A 88 -25.54 -13.88 -10.14
N ALA A 89 -25.85 -12.61 -9.84
CA ALA A 89 -26.88 -11.87 -10.57
C ALA A 89 -26.58 -11.75 -12.08
N ILE A 90 -25.32 -11.48 -12.47
CA ILE A 90 -24.91 -11.42 -13.88
C ILE A 90 -25.00 -12.81 -14.53
N ARG A 91 -24.63 -13.87 -13.80
CA ARG A 91 -24.68 -15.25 -14.31
C ARG A 91 -26.12 -15.71 -14.55
N GLU A 92 -27.03 -15.40 -13.64
CA GLU A 92 -28.45 -15.70 -13.78
C GLU A 92 -29.09 -14.90 -14.92
N ALA A 93 -28.73 -13.61 -15.07
CA ALA A 93 -29.19 -12.79 -16.19
C ALA A 93 -28.81 -13.38 -17.56
N ARG A 94 -27.73 -14.19 -17.63
CA ARG A 94 -27.30 -14.88 -18.87
C ARG A 94 -28.27 -15.98 -19.28
N ILE A 95 -28.87 -16.65 -18.30
CA ILE A 95 -29.84 -17.73 -18.52
C ILE A 95 -31.15 -17.15 -19.10
N LEU A 96 -31.46 -15.89 -18.79
CA LEU A 96 -32.64 -15.17 -19.26
C LEU A 96 -32.49 -14.55 -20.65
N GLY A 97 -31.40 -14.83 -21.38
CA GLY A 97 -31.01 -14.11 -22.59
C GLY A 97 -32.03 -14.11 -23.75
N SER A 98 -32.22 -12.91 -24.32
CA SER A 98 -32.82 -12.60 -25.64
C SER A 98 -34.35 -12.48 -25.74
N VAL A 99 -35.01 -11.81 -24.79
CA VAL A 99 -36.31 -11.17 -25.09
C VAL A 99 -36.04 -9.78 -25.68
N GLY A 100 -35.80 -9.77 -26.99
CA GLY A 100 -36.04 -8.65 -27.91
C GLY A 100 -35.54 -7.27 -27.50
N SER A 101 -34.36 -6.88 -27.98
CA SER A 101 -34.06 -5.46 -28.19
C SER A 101 -33.66 -5.25 -29.65
N ARG A 102 -34.67 -5.13 -30.50
CA ARG A 102 -34.56 -4.42 -31.79
C ARG A 102 -34.87 -2.94 -31.55
N ILE A 103 -34.32 -2.36 -30.49
CA ILE A 103 -34.45 -0.91 -30.22
C ILE A 103 -33.55 -0.22 -31.23
N LYS A 104 -34.15 0.53 -32.15
CA LYS A 104 -33.42 1.39 -33.07
C LYS A 104 -32.50 2.30 -32.25
N SER A 105 -31.20 2.26 -32.55
CA SER A 105 -30.18 3.14 -31.97
C SER A 105 -30.57 4.61 -32.19
N GLY A 106 -31.16 5.22 -31.18
CA GLY A 106 -31.52 6.65 -31.17
C GLY A 106 -30.55 7.48 -30.35
N ASP A 107 -30.74 8.80 -30.33
CA ASP A 107 -29.92 9.76 -29.56
C ASP A 107 -29.73 9.35 -28.08
N SER A 108 -30.73 8.71 -27.47
CA SER A 108 -30.68 8.22 -26.09
C SER A 108 -29.70 7.05 -25.90
N HIS A 109 -29.58 6.15 -26.88
CA HIS A 109 -28.64 5.03 -26.84
C HIS A 109 -27.20 5.52 -26.90
N LEU A 110 -26.93 6.47 -27.80
CA LEU A 110 -25.61 7.09 -27.95
C LEU A 110 -25.20 7.82 -26.67
N GLN A 111 -26.13 8.57 -26.06
CA GLN A 111 -25.87 9.26 -24.80
C GLN A 111 -25.62 8.26 -23.64
N ALA A 112 -26.40 7.18 -23.56
CA ALA A 112 -26.21 6.15 -22.55
C ALA A 112 -24.86 5.42 -22.70
N THR A 113 -24.46 5.08 -23.93
CA THR A 113 -23.17 4.45 -24.23
C THR A 113 -22.01 5.35 -23.80
N LYS A 114 -22.07 6.64 -24.13
CA LYS A 114 -21.07 7.63 -23.71
C LYS A 114 -20.97 7.75 -22.18
N GLN A 115 -22.11 7.82 -21.49
CA GLN A 115 -22.14 7.91 -20.04
C GLN A 115 -21.54 6.66 -19.39
N LEU A 116 -21.91 5.48 -19.90
CA LEU A 116 -21.34 4.22 -19.45
C LEU A 116 -19.82 4.20 -19.60
N GLU A 117 -19.31 4.63 -20.75
CA GLU A 117 -17.86 4.66 -20.99
C GLU A 117 -17.12 5.60 -20.03
N GLN A 118 -17.66 6.81 -19.81
CA GLN A 118 -17.10 7.76 -18.85
C GLN A 118 -17.07 7.21 -17.42
N GLU A 119 -18.16 6.56 -17.00
CA GLU A 119 -18.24 5.95 -15.68
C GLU A 119 -17.30 4.75 -15.55
N LEU A 120 -17.10 3.94 -16.60
CA LEU A 120 -16.14 2.83 -16.58
C LEU A 120 -14.70 3.31 -16.43
N ILE A 121 -14.33 4.34 -17.19
CA ILE A 121 -13.01 4.95 -17.08
C ILE A 121 -12.81 5.52 -15.67
N ASN A 122 -13.79 6.30 -15.18
CA ASN A 122 -13.74 6.87 -13.83
C ASN A 122 -13.64 5.77 -12.77
N TRP A 123 -14.47 4.72 -12.85
CA TRP A 123 -14.46 3.59 -11.93
C TRP A 123 -13.09 2.92 -11.86
N THR A 124 -12.45 2.68 -13.02
CA THR A 124 -11.12 2.09 -13.08
C THR A 124 -10.06 2.98 -12.43
N PHE A 125 -10.14 4.30 -12.66
CA PHE A 125 -9.24 5.26 -12.02
C PHE A 125 -9.42 5.29 -10.51
N GLN A 126 -10.66 5.38 -10.04
CA GLN A 126 -11.01 5.44 -8.61
C GLN A 126 -10.61 4.16 -7.89
N PHE A 127 -10.92 3.00 -8.45
CA PHE A 127 -10.56 1.71 -7.87
C PHE A 127 -9.05 1.59 -7.67
N SER A 128 -8.26 1.76 -8.73
CA SER A 128 -6.80 1.65 -8.60
C SER A 128 -6.21 2.78 -7.74
N GLY A 129 -6.80 3.98 -7.76
CA GLY A 129 -6.38 5.08 -6.87
C GLY A 129 -6.61 4.75 -5.39
N TRP A 130 -7.77 4.18 -5.06
CA TRP A 130 -8.11 3.73 -3.72
C TRP A 130 -7.18 2.63 -3.22
N ILE A 131 -6.91 1.60 -4.04
CA ILE A 131 -5.95 0.55 -3.69
C ILE A 131 -4.54 1.11 -3.48
N SER A 132 -4.09 1.99 -4.37
CA SER A 132 -2.78 2.64 -4.24
C SER A 132 -2.67 3.48 -2.96
N ALA A 133 -3.75 4.16 -2.57
CA ALA A 133 -3.80 4.95 -1.35
C ALA A 133 -3.70 4.06 -0.09
N GLN A 134 -4.40 2.93 -0.07
CA GLN A 134 -4.28 1.97 1.04
C GLN A 134 -2.87 1.40 1.16
N LYS A 135 -2.31 0.89 0.05
CA LYS A 135 -0.92 0.40 0.01
C LYS A 135 0.07 1.48 0.46
N GLY A 136 -0.11 2.70 -0.03
CA GLY A 136 0.72 3.85 0.32
C GLY A 136 0.67 4.20 1.80
N TYR A 137 -0.52 4.20 2.40
CA TYR A 137 -0.71 4.44 3.83
C TYR A 137 0.05 3.41 4.68
N VAL A 138 -0.15 2.12 4.41
CA VAL A 138 0.48 1.04 5.19
C VAL A 138 2.00 1.02 5.01
N ARG A 139 2.51 1.24 3.79
CA ARG A 139 3.95 1.37 3.55
C ARG A 139 4.54 2.56 4.30
N ALA A 140 3.87 3.72 4.29
CA ALA A 140 4.33 4.90 5.01
C ALA A 140 4.38 4.67 6.53
N LEU A 141 3.35 4.02 7.08
CA LEU A 141 3.30 3.62 8.48
C LEU A 141 4.43 2.65 8.83
N ASN A 142 4.61 1.58 8.06
CA ASN A 142 5.68 0.61 8.27
C ASN A 142 7.06 1.27 8.21
N ASN A 143 7.31 2.12 7.21
CA ASN A 143 8.57 2.85 7.07
C ASN A 143 8.82 3.85 8.22
N TRP A 144 7.77 4.47 8.76
CA TRP A 144 7.90 5.30 9.96
C TRP A 144 8.28 4.46 11.17
N LEU A 145 7.59 3.33 11.39
CA LEU A 145 7.92 2.40 12.47
C LEU A 145 9.37 1.97 12.37
N LEU A 146 9.84 1.49 11.21
CA LEU A 146 11.22 1.03 11.04
C LEU A 146 12.29 2.07 11.44
N LYS A 147 12.00 3.38 11.39
CA LYS A 147 12.91 4.42 11.88
C LYS A 147 13.06 4.46 13.40
N CYS A 148 12.10 3.89 14.12
CA CYS A 148 12.14 3.73 15.57
C CYS A 148 12.97 2.53 16.02
N LEU A 149 13.43 1.68 15.09
CA LEU A 149 14.32 0.56 15.38
C LEU A 149 15.75 0.91 15.00
N LEU A 150 16.68 0.62 15.91
CA LEU A 150 18.10 0.56 15.56
C LEU A 150 18.38 -0.84 15.04
N TYR A 151 18.11 -1.09 13.76
CA TYR A 151 18.38 -2.37 13.12
C TYR A 151 19.79 -2.35 12.50
N GLU A 152 20.68 -3.17 13.05
CA GLU A 152 21.95 -3.52 12.42
C GLU A 152 21.80 -4.91 11.79
N PRO A 153 21.87 -5.03 10.45
CA PRO A 153 21.75 -6.32 9.78
C PRO A 153 22.82 -7.31 10.26
N GLU A 154 22.38 -8.50 10.67
CA GLU A 154 23.28 -9.57 11.05
C GLU A 154 23.90 -10.21 9.79
N GLU A 155 25.23 -10.11 9.65
CA GLU A 155 25.97 -10.81 8.60
C GLU A 155 26.37 -12.20 9.09
N THR A 156 25.84 -13.23 8.43
CA THR A 156 26.21 -14.63 8.66
C THR A 156 27.06 -15.15 7.48
N PRO A 157 27.77 -16.29 7.62
CA PRO A 157 28.52 -16.89 6.51
C PRO A 157 27.66 -17.17 5.26
N ASP A 158 26.34 -17.33 5.43
CA ASP A 158 25.36 -17.57 4.38
C ASP A 158 24.76 -16.27 3.79
N GLY A 159 25.19 -15.10 4.27
CA GLY A 159 24.73 -13.77 3.84
C GLY A 159 24.02 -12.98 4.94
N ILE A 160 23.39 -11.87 4.54
CA ILE A 160 22.62 -11.01 5.44
C ILE A 160 21.31 -11.71 5.79
N VAL A 161 21.06 -11.85 7.09
CA VAL A 161 19.83 -12.47 7.60
C VAL A 161 18.61 -11.63 7.20
N PRO A 162 17.52 -12.26 6.70
CA PRO A 162 16.28 -11.56 6.39
C PRO A 162 15.70 -10.85 7.61
N PHE A 163 15.25 -9.61 7.42
CA PHE A 163 14.67 -8.80 8.49
C PHE A 163 13.38 -9.45 9.03
N SER A 164 13.37 -9.74 10.33
CA SER A 164 12.20 -10.21 11.07
C SER A 164 12.10 -9.45 12.40
N PRO A 165 11.13 -8.53 12.56
CA PRO A 165 10.98 -7.77 13.80
C PRO A 165 10.78 -8.65 15.03
N GLY A 166 10.09 -9.78 14.89
CA GLY A 166 9.87 -10.72 16.00
C GLY A 166 11.16 -11.35 16.50
N ARG A 167 12.10 -11.69 15.61
CA ARG A 167 13.40 -12.29 15.97
C ARG A 167 14.26 -11.37 16.84
N ILE A 168 14.13 -10.05 16.65
CA ILE A 168 14.89 -9.05 17.40
C ILE A 168 14.15 -8.54 18.66
N GLY A 169 13.05 -9.21 19.06
CA GLY A 169 12.25 -8.82 20.22
C GLY A 169 11.48 -7.51 20.04
N ALA A 170 11.21 -7.10 18.79
CA ALA A 170 10.49 -5.85 18.54
C ALA A 170 9.05 -5.93 19.07
N PRO A 171 8.45 -4.80 19.50
CA PRO A 171 7.03 -4.72 19.83
C PRO A 171 6.11 -5.25 18.72
N GLN A 172 4.95 -5.75 19.11
CA GLN A 172 3.99 -6.42 18.21
C GLN A 172 3.61 -5.56 16.99
N ILE A 173 3.47 -4.24 17.19
CA ILE A 173 3.14 -3.29 16.12
C ILE A 173 4.13 -3.34 14.94
N PHE A 174 5.42 -3.62 15.19
CA PHE A 174 6.42 -3.75 14.13
C PHE A 174 6.21 -5.01 13.30
N VAL A 175 5.92 -6.13 13.97
CA VAL A 175 5.68 -7.42 13.33
C VAL A 175 4.46 -7.31 12.42
N ILE A 176 3.35 -6.81 12.98
CA ILE A 176 2.06 -6.75 12.29
C ILE A 176 2.08 -5.72 11.16
N CYS A 177 2.63 -4.52 11.35
CA CYS A 177 2.69 -3.53 10.27
C CYS A 177 3.62 -3.95 9.14
N ASN A 178 4.72 -4.66 9.45
CA ASN A 178 5.60 -5.20 8.43
C ASN A 178 4.92 -6.30 7.62
N GLN A 179 4.24 -7.23 8.29
CA GLN A 179 3.45 -8.26 7.61
C GLN A 179 2.31 -7.65 6.80
N TRP A 180 1.63 -6.63 7.32
CA TRP A 180 0.54 -5.94 6.63
C TRP A 180 1.03 -5.27 5.34
N SER A 181 2.17 -4.58 5.41
CA SER A 181 2.81 -4.01 4.22
C SER A 181 3.14 -5.07 3.18
N GLN A 182 3.73 -6.19 3.60
CA GLN A 182 4.09 -7.29 2.68
C GLN A 182 2.86 -7.97 2.07
N ALA A 183 1.81 -8.19 2.86
CA ALA A 183 0.56 -8.78 2.38
C ALA A 183 -0.09 -7.90 1.31
N LEU A 184 -0.19 -6.60 1.56
CA LEU A 184 -0.74 -5.65 0.58
C LEU A 184 0.13 -5.52 -0.68
N ASP A 185 1.44 -5.73 -0.58
CA ASP A 185 2.33 -5.74 -1.75
C ASP A 185 2.13 -6.97 -2.65
N ARG A 186 1.67 -8.10 -2.08
CA ARG A 186 1.39 -9.34 -2.81
C ARG A 186 0.07 -9.29 -3.55
N ILE A 187 -0.97 -8.72 -2.92
CA ILE A 187 -2.31 -8.60 -3.53
C ILE A 187 -2.21 -7.71 -4.77
N SER A 188 -2.63 -8.22 -5.93
CA SER A 188 -2.53 -7.51 -7.20
C SER A 188 -3.89 -7.01 -7.69
N GLU A 189 -4.03 -5.70 -7.91
CA GLU A 189 -5.22 -5.12 -8.56
C GLU A 189 -5.23 -5.28 -10.08
N LYS A 190 -4.20 -5.92 -10.67
CA LYS A 190 -3.98 -5.97 -12.11
C LYS A 190 -5.12 -6.65 -12.86
N GLU A 191 -5.60 -7.80 -12.36
CA GLU A 191 -6.66 -8.56 -13.02
C GLU A 191 -7.97 -7.78 -13.11
N VAL A 192 -8.34 -7.08 -12.04
CA VAL A 192 -9.54 -6.23 -11.99
C VAL A 192 -9.42 -5.09 -12.99
N VAL A 193 -8.27 -4.39 -12.97
CA VAL A 193 -8.02 -3.25 -13.87
C VAL A 193 -7.99 -3.67 -15.33
N GLU A 194 -7.40 -4.82 -15.66
CA GLU A 194 -7.39 -5.36 -17.02
C GLU A 194 -8.80 -5.75 -17.47
N SER A 195 -9.59 -6.38 -16.60
CA SER A 195 -10.98 -6.74 -16.91
C SER A 195 -11.86 -5.50 -17.18
N MET A 196 -11.68 -4.45 -16.37
CA MET A 196 -12.34 -3.16 -16.59
C MET A 196 -11.89 -2.50 -17.90
N HIS A 197 -10.60 -2.59 -18.22
CA HIS A 197 -10.04 -2.06 -19.45
C HIS A 197 -10.62 -2.77 -20.68
N VAL A 198 -10.65 -4.12 -20.69
CA VAL A 198 -11.28 -4.91 -21.75
C VAL A 198 -12.75 -4.56 -21.93
N PHE A 199 -13.50 -4.37 -20.85
CA PHE A 199 -14.90 -3.93 -20.93
C PHE A 199 -15.03 -2.52 -21.49
N THR A 200 -14.15 -1.59 -21.08
CA THR A 200 -14.10 -0.23 -21.62
C THR A 200 -13.86 -0.24 -23.13
N MET A 201 -12.92 -1.08 -23.62
CA MET A 201 -12.68 -1.25 -25.05
C MET A 201 -13.90 -1.84 -25.78
N SER A 202 -14.61 -2.77 -25.14
CA SER A 202 -15.85 -3.34 -25.70
C SER A 202 -16.94 -2.28 -25.87
N VAL A 203 -17.07 -1.34 -24.92
CA VAL A 203 -18.04 -0.22 -24.99
C VAL A 203 -17.58 0.82 -26.02
N LEU A 204 -16.28 1.13 -26.08
CA LEU A 204 -15.73 2.06 -27.07
C LEU A 204 -16.03 1.61 -28.50
N GLN A 205 -15.95 0.32 -28.80
CA GLN A 205 -16.30 -0.19 -30.12
C GLN A 205 -17.78 0.04 -30.50
N ILE A 206 -18.67 0.03 -29.51
CA ILE A 206 -20.09 0.36 -29.73
C ILE A 206 -20.23 1.86 -29.97
N TRP A 207 -19.53 2.69 -29.20
CA TRP A 207 -19.47 4.13 -29.42
C TRP A 207 -18.95 4.49 -30.82
N GLU A 208 -17.87 3.87 -31.29
CA GLU A 208 -17.30 4.08 -32.62
C GLU A 208 -18.29 3.67 -33.73
N GLN A 209 -18.99 2.56 -33.55
CA GLN A 209 -20.02 2.11 -34.49
C GLN A 209 -21.22 3.06 -34.54
N ASP A 210 -21.74 3.47 -33.40
CA ASP A 210 -22.86 4.42 -33.32
C ASP A 210 -22.47 5.79 -33.90
N LYS A 211 -21.23 6.25 -33.64
CA LYS A 211 -20.67 7.47 -34.23
C LYS A 211 -20.62 7.37 -35.76
N LEU A 212 -20.10 6.27 -36.31
CA LEU A 212 -20.05 6.05 -37.77
C LEU A 212 -21.45 6.03 -38.39
N GLU A 213 -22.43 5.42 -37.73
CA GLU A 213 -23.82 5.40 -38.18
C GLU A 213 -24.42 6.82 -38.19
N MET A 214 -24.18 7.62 -37.13
CA MET A 214 -24.62 9.01 -37.05
C MET A 214 -23.98 9.90 -38.13
N HIS A 215 -22.69 9.73 -38.40
CA HIS A 215 -21.99 10.42 -39.49
C HIS A 215 -22.61 10.08 -40.86
N ARG A 216 -23.02 8.82 -41.09
CA ARG A 216 -23.76 8.43 -42.31
C ARG A 216 -25.13 9.11 -42.40
N GLN A 217 -25.85 9.25 -41.30
CA GLN A 217 -27.17 9.90 -41.28
C GLN A 217 -27.10 11.41 -41.60
N VAL A 218 -26.00 12.09 -41.24
CA VAL A 218 -25.81 13.53 -41.56
C VAL A 218 -25.67 13.79 -43.05
N ASN A 219 -25.08 12.86 -43.80
CA ASN A 219 -25.06 12.93 -45.26
C ASN A 219 -26.47 12.91 -45.88
N GLN A 220 -27.46 12.40 -45.15
CA GLN A 220 -28.86 12.33 -45.55
C GLN A 220 -29.72 13.44 -44.93
N ASN A 221 -29.27 14.05 -43.83
CA ASN A 221 -29.96 15.13 -43.13
C ASN A 221 -28.99 16.17 -42.54
N LYS A 222 -28.89 17.35 -43.19
CA LYS A 222 -28.00 18.45 -42.77
C LYS A 222 -28.33 19.05 -41.40
N ASP A 223 -29.54 18.87 -40.87
CA ASP A 223 -29.92 19.39 -39.56
C ASP A 223 -29.17 18.69 -38.40
N LEU A 224 -28.53 17.54 -38.68
CA LEU A 224 -27.73 16.77 -37.73
C LEU A 224 -26.25 17.25 -37.65
N GLU A 225 -25.82 18.21 -38.47
CA GLU A 225 -24.42 18.69 -38.48
C GLU A 225 -23.94 19.23 -37.12
N ARG A 226 -24.80 19.96 -36.39
CA ARG A 226 -24.47 20.46 -35.04
C ARG A 226 -24.24 19.31 -34.05
N LYS A 227 -24.99 18.21 -34.19
CA LYS A 227 -24.88 17.04 -33.32
C LYS A 227 -23.58 16.29 -33.56
N VAL A 228 -23.21 16.07 -34.82
CA VAL A 228 -21.92 15.46 -35.18
C VAL A 228 -20.75 16.25 -34.62
N ARG A 229 -20.75 17.58 -34.74
CA ARG A 229 -19.69 18.41 -34.14
C ARG A 229 -19.56 18.23 -32.62
N ASN A 230 -20.67 18.04 -31.91
CA ASN A 230 -20.65 17.78 -30.48
C ASN A 230 -20.10 16.37 -30.18
N ILE A 231 -20.51 15.36 -30.95
CA ILE A 231 -20.02 13.98 -30.84
C ILE A 231 -18.50 13.95 -31.06
N ASP A 232 -17.99 14.60 -32.11
CA ASP A 232 -16.55 14.64 -32.40
C ASP A 232 -15.74 15.35 -31.30
N ARG A 233 -16.30 16.40 -30.68
CA ARG A 233 -15.66 17.07 -29.53
C ARG A 233 -15.63 16.16 -28.31
N ASP A 234 -16.69 15.42 -28.07
CA ASP A 234 -16.80 14.53 -26.92
C ASP A 234 -15.89 13.30 -27.09
N ASP A 235 -15.81 12.77 -28.30
CA ASP A 235 -14.89 11.72 -28.73
C ASP A 235 -13.43 12.12 -28.49
N GLN A 236 -13.04 13.35 -28.84
CA GLN A 236 -11.69 13.85 -28.53
C GLN A 236 -11.39 13.88 -27.03
N LYS A 237 -12.38 14.15 -26.17
CA LYS A 237 -12.19 14.10 -24.71
C LYS A 237 -12.06 12.67 -24.23
N LEU A 238 -12.87 11.78 -24.78
CA LEU A 238 -12.89 10.36 -24.46
C LEU A 238 -11.58 9.68 -24.83
N GLN A 239 -11.06 9.94 -26.03
CA GLN A 239 -9.75 9.43 -26.47
C GLN A 239 -8.62 9.82 -25.52
N LYS A 240 -8.65 11.05 -24.98
CA LYS A 240 -7.65 11.51 -23.99
C LYS A 240 -7.75 10.75 -22.67
N GLN A 241 -8.97 10.43 -22.24
CA GLN A 241 -9.22 9.65 -21.03
C GLN A 241 -8.78 8.18 -21.21
N ILE A 242 -9.05 7.59 -22.37
CA ILE A 242 -8.59 6.24 -22.73
C ILE A 242 -7.06 6.17 -22.76
N GLN A 243 -6.39 7.11 -23.42
CA GLN A 243 -4.92 7.16 -23.42
C GLN A 243 -4.33 7.32 -22.02
N ALA A 244 -5.02 7.99 -21.10
CA ALA A 244 -4.61 8.05 -19.70
C ALA A 244 -4.82 6.71 -19.00
N LEU A 245 -5.92 6.01 -19.30
CA LEU A 245 -6.23 4.69 -18.77
C LEU A 245 -5.21 3.64 -19.24
N GLU A 246 -4.92 3.58 -20.54
CA GLU A 246 -3.91 2.70 -21.13
C GLU A 246 -2.55 2.88 -20.47
N ARG A 247 -2.10 4.13 -20.29
CA ARG A 247 -0.86 4.43 -19.56
C ARG A 247 -0.89 3.87 -18.13
N LYS A 248 -2.02 3.96 -17.44
CA LYS A 248 -2.18 3.44 -16.08
C LYS A 248 -2.17 1.90 -16.05
N VAL A 249 -2.84 1.24 -16.98
CA VAL A 249 -2.85 -0.22 -17.14
C VAL A 249 -1.44 -0.75 -17.41
N VAL A 250 -0.69 -0.07 -18.29
CA VAL A 250 0.71 -0.42 -18.60
C VAL A 250 1.61 -0.29 -17.37
N LEU A 251 1.45 0.78 -16.58
CA LEU A 251 2.23 0.96 -15.34
C LEU A 251 1.97 -0.14 -14.31
N LEU A 252 0.73 -0.63 -14.20
CA LEU A 252 0.37 -1.73 -13.29
C LEU A 252 0.87 -3.10 -13.78
N SER A 253 1.11 -3.24 -15.09
CA SER A 253 1.46 -4.54 -15.67
C SER A 253 2.90 -4.98 -15.45
N GLY A 254 3.85 -4.05 -15.22
CA GLY A 254 5.28 -4.32 -15.01
C GLY A 254 5.94 -5.02 -16.20
N GLU A 255 6.74 -4.29 -16.98
CA GLU A 255 7.56 -4.79 -18.11
C GLU A 255 6.86 -5.63 -19.20
N GLY A 256 6.61 -5.00 -20.35
CA GLY A 256 7.08 -5.50 -21.65
C GLY A 256 6.44 -6.75 -22.29
N LYS A 257 5.51 -7.47 -21.66
CA LYS A 257 4.70 -8.48 -22.37
C LYS A 257 3.41 -7.86 -22.87
N GLY A 258 3.47 -7.46 -24.14
CA GLY A 258 2.44 -6.69 -24.84
C GLY A 258 1.04 -7.29 -24.81
N LEU A 259 0.09 -6.35 -24.85
CA LEU A 259 -1.29 -6.27 -25.34
C LEU A 259 -1.89 -7.38 -26.25
N SER A 260 -1.16 -8.44 -26.61
CA SER A 260 -1.59 -9.49 -27.54
C SER A 260 -2.83 -10.28 -27.11
N VAL A 261 -3.19 -10.27 -25.82
CA VAL A 261 -4.39 -10.98 -25.33
C VAL A 261 -5.67 -10.16 -25.60
N SER A 262 -5.58 -8.82 -25.57
CA SER A 262 -6.74 -7.95 -25.79
C SER A 262 -7.18 -7.97 -27.26
N GLU A 263 -6.23 -8.03 -28.20
CA GLU A 263 -6.53 -8.06 -29.64
C GLU A 263 -7.29 -9.33 -30.09
N ASN A 264 -7.03 -10.48 -29.46
CA ASN A 264 -7.65 -11.75 -29.86
C ASN A 264 -9.04 -12.01 -29.25
N ILE A 265 -9.37 -11.42 -28.09
CA ILE A 265 -10.69 -11.62 -27.44
C ILE A 265 -11.79 -10.84 -28.18
N ILE A 266 -11.44 -9.75 -28.85
CA ILE A 266 -12.40 -8.80 -29.41
C ILE A 266 -12.99 -9.27 -30.76
N TYR A 267 -12.34 -10.20 -31.47
CA TYR A 267 -12.76 -10.64 -32.80
C TYR A 267 -13.72 -11.84 -32.85
N GLN A 268 -14.14 -12.41 -31.71
CA GLN A 268 -15.03 -13.57 -31.71
C GLN A 268 -16.24 -13.42 -30.77
N SER A 269 -17.44 -13.38 -31.36
CA SER A 269 -18.79 -13.67 -30.80
C SER A 269 -19.78 -12.50 -30.64
N ASP A 270 -21.07 -12.86 -30.78
CA ASP A 270 -22.29 -12.06 -30.69
C ASP A 270 -22.22 -10.85 -29.73
N LYS A 271 -22.55 -9.66 -30.25
CA LYS A 271 -22.32 -8.36 -29.58
C LYS A 271 -22.94 -8.25 -28.18
N SER A 272 -24.16 -8.76 -27.97
CA SER A 272 -24.81 -8.74 -26.65
C SER A 272 -24.20 -9.76 -25.67
N SER A 273 -23.69 -10.88 -26.18
CA SER A 273 -22.99 -11.88 -25.37
C SER A 273 -21.61 -11.39 -24.91
N SER A 274 -20.99 -10.48 -25.68
CA SER A 274 -19.66 -9.93 -25.40
C SER A 274 -19.64 -8.94 -24.22
N LEU A 275 -20.57 -7.97 -24.15
CA LEU A 275 -20.60 -6.98 -23.05
C LEU A 275 -20.91 -7.62 -21.71
N GLN A 276 -21.91 -8.50 -21.66
CA GLN A 276 -22.27 -9.20 -20.43
C GLN A 276 -21.13 -10.11 -19.96
N ALA A 277 -20.47 -10.83 -20.87
CA ALA A 277 -19.29 -11.64 -20.54
C ALA A 277 -18.13 -10.77 -20.01
N SER A 278 -17.90 -9.60 -20.61
CA SER A 278 -16.87 -8.65 -20.12
C SER A 278 -17.22 -8.10 -18.73
N LEU A 279 -18.48 -7.76 -18.48
CA LEU A 279 -18.95 -7.35 -17.15
C LEU A 279 -18.82 -8.48 -16.12
N GLN A 280 -19.14 -9.72 -16.51
CA GLN A 280 -18.98 -10.89 -15.65
C GLN A 280 -17.51 -11.07 -15.22
N ARG A 281 -16.56 -10.92 -16.16
CA ARG A 281 -15.13 -11.01 -15.86
C ARG A 281 -14.67 -9.96 -14.85
N ILE A 282 -15.24 -8.75 -14.87
CA ILE A 282 -14.94 -7.71 -13.86
C ILE A 282 -15.33 -8.20 -12.47
N PHE A 283 -16.57 -8.65 -12.30
CA PHE A 283 -17.05 -9.08 -10.98
C PHE A 283 -16.31 -10.33 -10.50
N GLU A 284 -16.01 -11.29 -11.37
CA GLU A 284 -15.20 -12.45 -11.02
C GLU A 284 -13.78 -12.06 -10.56
N ALA A 285 -13.16 -11.07 -11.22
CA ALA A 285 -11.88 -10.53 -10.81
C ALA A 285 -11.98 -9.77 -9.48
N MET A 286 -13.05 -9.00 -9.25
CA MET A 286 -13.29 -8.30 -7.99
C MET A 286 -13.52 -9.27 -6.83
N GLU A 287 -14.27 -10.35 -7.05
CA GLU A 287 -14.51 -11.40 -6.08
C GLU A 287 -13.20 -12.08 -5.68
N ARG A 288 -12.36 -12.48 -6.64
CA ARG A 288 -11.02 -13.03 -6.36
C ARG A 288 -10.13 -12.05 -5.59
N PHE A 289 -10.07 -10.79 -6.03
CA PHE A 289 -9.29 -9.75 -5.38
C PHE A 289 -9.74 -9.49 -3.94
N THR A 290 -11.05 -9.47 -3.71
CA THR A 290 -11.61 -9.25 -2.36
C THR A 290 -11.47 -10.47 -1.47
N ASP A 291 -11.57 -11.68 -2.00
CA ASP A 291 -11.27 -12.91 -1.27
C ASP A 291 -9.79 -12.96 -0.84
N GLU A 292 -8.86 -12.64 -1.74
CA GLU A 292 -7.42 -12.52 -1.40
C GLU A 292 -7.19 -11.47 -0.30
N SER A 293 -7.91 -10.34 -0.38
CA SER A 293 -7.87 -9.29 0.63
C SER A 293 -8.41 -9.78 1.98
N VAL A 294 -9.56 -10.46 2.01
CA VAL A 294 -10.13 -11.02 3.25
C VAL A 294 -9.12 -11.95 3.92
N ARG A 295 -8.55 -12.90 3.17
CA ARG A 295 -7.55 -13.84 3.71
C ARG A 295 -6.35 -13.13 4.29
N ALA A 296 -5.80 -12.13 3.59
CA ALA A 296 -4.67 -11.35 4.09
C ALA A 296 -4.98 -10.64 5.42
N TYR A 297 -6.17 -10.06 5.56
CA TYR A 297 -6.56 -9.39 6.81
C TYR A 297 -6.89 -10.37 7.94
N GLU A 298 -7.47 -11.53 7.64
CA GLU A 298 -7.70 -12.59 8.63
C GLU A 298 -6.39 -13.19 9.14
N GLU A 299 -5.43 -13.46 8.26
CA GLU A 299 -4.08 -13.89 8.63
C GLU A 299 -3.41 -12.86 9.55
N LEU A 300 -3.54 -11.56 9.28
CA LEU A 300 -2.99 -10.51 10.15
C LEU A 300 -3.62 -10.49 11.54
N LEU A 301 -4.94 -10.70 11.64
CA LEU A 301 -5.63 -10.78 12.92
C LEU A 301 -5.19 -12.02 13.71
N GLN A 302 -5.11 -13.17 13.05
CA GLN A 302 -4.61 -14.40 13.66
C GLN A 302 -3.17 -14.19 14.19
N ARG A 303 -2.29 -13.59 13.39
CA ARG A 303 -0.91 -13.28 13.81
C ARG A 303 -0.87 -12.32 14.99
N SER A 304 -1.77 -11.34 15.02
CA SER A 304 -1.90 -10.44 16.16
C SER A 304 -2.37 -11.16 17.43
N GLU A 305 -3.15 -12.23 17.33
CA GLU A 305 -3.58 -13.03 18.47
C GLU A 305 -2.44 -13.93 18.95
N GLU A 306 -1.76 -14.62 18.02
CA GLU A 306 -0.57 -15.44 18.29
C GLU A 306 0.54 -14.66 19.02
N GLU A 307 0.89 -13.47 18.51
CA GLU A 307 1.88 -12.58 19.14
C GLU A 307 1.43 -12.04 20.50
N SER A 308 0.12 -11.88 20.71
CA SER A 308 -0.42 -11.45 22.00
C SER A 308 -0.35 -12.58 23.03
N ALA A 309 -0.66 -13.81 22.63
CA ALA A 309 -0.59 -15.00 23.46
C ALA A 309 0.85 -15.35 23.84
N ALA A 310 1.79 -15.27 22.88
CA ALA A 310 3.21 -15.54 23.13
C ALA A 310 3.85 -14.58 24.16
N ARG A 311 3.30 -13.37 24.31
CA ARG A 311 3.80 -12.34 25.25
C ARG A 311 3.14 -12.42 26.63
N ASN A 312 1.95 -13.00 26.73
CA ASN A 312 1.20 -13.21 27.96
C ASN A 312 0.76 -14.68 28.03
N PRO A 313 1.68 -15.63 28.32
CA PRO A 313 1.33 -17.04 28.46
C PRO A 313 0.34 -17.23 29.62
N GLU A 314 -0.54 -18.22 29.48
CA GLU A 314 -1.54 -18.53 30.50
C GLU A 314 -0.86 -19.01 31.81
N PRO A 315 -1.43 -18.75 33.01
CA PRO A 315 -0.79 -19.04 34.29
C PRO A 315 -0.33 -20.49 34.49
N TRP A 316 -0.96 -21.45 33.82
CA TRP A 316 -0.63 -22.88 33.91
C TRP A 316 0.56 -23.28 33.01
N GLU A 317 0.92 -22.48 32.00
CA GLU A 317 2.10 -22.72 31.16
C GLU A 317 3.41 -22.33 31.90
N GLU A 318 3.34 -21.35 32.80
CA GLU A 318 4.42 -21.00 33.73
C GLU A 318 4.70 -22.12 34.75
N GLU A 319 3.67 -22.78 35.27
CA GLU A 319 3.80 -23.89 36.23
C GLU A 319 4.45 -25.15 35.63
N LEU A 320 4.34 -25.36 34.31
CA LEU A 320 4.94 -26.51 33.61
C LEU A 320 6.37 -26.26 33.11
N GLY A 321 6.92 -25.06 33.32
CA GLY A 321 8.29 -24.72 32.90
C GLY A 321 8.51 -24.84 31.39
N LEU A 322 7.46 -24.72 30.58
CA LEU A 322 7.50 -24.86 29.12
C LEU A 322 7.83 -23.55 28.40
N THR A 323 7.98 -22.44 29.13
CA THR A 323 8.34 -21.14 28.58
C THR A 323 9.86 -21.02 28.44
N SER A 324 10.34 -20.94 27.20
CA SER A 324 11.67 -20.41 26.91
C SER A 324 11.67 -18.93 27.30
N HIS A 325 12.21 -18.59 28.47
CA HIS A 325 12.50 -17.21 28.87
C HIS A 325 13.41 -16.57 27.80
N TYR A 326 12.79 -15.87 26.84
CA TYR A 326 13.50 -14.93 25.99
C TYR A 326 13.59 -13.61 26.76
N ASP A 327 14.78 -13.35 27.31
CA ASP A 327 15.13 -12.09 27.96
C ASP A 327 14.98 -10.91 26.97
N ALA A 328 13.78 -10.32 26.94
CA ALA A 328 13.49 -9.12 26.15
C ALA A 328 14.06 -7.83 26.80
N GLU A 329 14.64 -7.92 27.99
CA GLU A 329 15.24 -6.78 28.69
C GLU A 329 16.60 -6.34 28.10
N GLY A 330 17.20 -7.13 27.20
CA GLY A 330 18.53 -6.84 26.64
C GLY A 330 18.60 -5.79 25.53
N CYS A 331 17.51 -5.53 24.79
CA CYS A 331 17.60 -4.79 23.52
C CYS A 331 17.12 -3.33 23.54
N PHE A 332 16.47 -2.87 24.61
CA PHE A 332 15.96 -1.48 24.68
C PHE A 332 16.76 -0.55 25.62
N GLY A 333 17.94 -0.98 26.10
CA GLY A 333 18.84 -0.18 26.95
C GLY A 333 19.90 0.67 26.20
N ALA A 334 19.98 0.56 24.87
CA ALA A 334 21.15 1.06 24.12
C ALA A 334 21.03 2.50 23.57
N LEU A 335 20.34 3.41 24.28
CA LEU A 335 20.61 4.86 24.14
C LEU A 335 21.37 5.44 25.35
N GLY A 336 21.52 4.68 26.44
CA GLY A 336 22.24 5.10 27.66
C GLY A 336 23.53 4.33 28.01
N ALA A 337 23.77 3.14 27.44
CA ALA A 337 24.81 2.23 27.93
C ALA A 337 26.08 2.09 27.05
N GLY A 338 26.35 3.06 26.17
CA GLY A 338 27.57 3.10 25.36
C GLY A 338 28.57 4.14 25.86
N MET A 339 29.23 3.89 27.00
CA MET A 339 30.54 4.42 27.45
C MET A 339 30.58 4.59 28.97
N GLY A 340 30.69 3.46 29.66
CA GLY A 340 31.04 3.38 31.07
C GLY A 340 32.01 2.24 31.30
N GLN A 341 33.18 2.28 30.66
CA GLN A 341 34.40 1.62 31.13
C GLN A 341 35.58 2.05 30.25
N GLY A 342 36.31 3.04 30.75
CA GLY A 342 37.60 3.47 30.24
C GLY A 342 38.36 4.04 31.43
N ASN A 343 39.03 3.15 32.17
CA ASN A 343 40.02 3.52 33.18
C ASN A 343 41.04 4.48 32.55
N LEU A 344 41.16 5.67 33.15
CA LEU A 344 42.35 6.48 33.44
C LEU A 344 42.00 7.97 33.50
#